data_AF-A0A0R3UM04-F1
#
_entry.id   AF-A0A0R3UM04-F1
#
_cell.length_a   1.000
_cell.length_b   1.000
_cell.length_c   1.000
_cell.angle_alpha   90.00
_cell.angle_beta   90.00
_cell.angle_gamma   90.00
#
_symmetry.space_group_name_H-M   'P 1'
#
loop_
_entity.id
_entity.type
_entity.pdbx_description
1 polymer ?
#
loop_
_entity_poly.entity_id
_entity_poly.type
_entity_poly.pdbx_seq_one_letter_code
_entity_poly.pdbx_strand_id
1 'polypeptide(L)' 'MQIKETSDLYVQCSTVCFDRCVMNFTARKLNDKELDCIEKCTQKFAKMNQRLTIRLFELNRDELSKQQQQQQPQK' A
#
# COMPACT_ATOMS: atom_id res chain seq x y z
N MET A 1 6.88 -14.27 -10.49
CA MET A 1 6.19 -12.97 -10.49
C MET A 1 5.69 -12.67 -9.07
N GLN A 2 4.75 -13.45 -8.54
CA GLN A 2 4.12 -13.17 -7.24
C GLN A 2 5.07 -13.08 -6.02
N ILE A 3 6.12 -13.91 -5.95
CA ILE A 3 7.07 -13.86 -4.81
C ILE A 3 7.85 -12.54 -4.77
N LYS A 4 8.24 -12.01 -5.93
CA LYS A 4 9.00 -10.74 -6.01
C LYS A 4 8.13 -9.57 -5.57
N GLU A 5 6.91 -9.48 -6.10
CA GLU A 5 5.94 -8.44 -5.75
C GLU A 5 5.56 -8.47 -4.25
N THR A 6 5.44 -9.68 -3.70
CA THR A 6 5.18 -9.85 -2.25
C THR A 6 6.38 -9.39 -1.41
N SER A 7 7.61 -9.65 -1.87
CA SER A 7 8.83 -9.18 -1.22
C SER A 7 8.93 -7.65 -1.23
N ASP A 8 8.61 -7.02 -2.36
CA ASP A 8 8.66 -5.56 -2.50
C ASP A 8 7.64 -4.89 -1.56
N LEU A 9 6.42 -5.43 -1.47
CA LEU A 9 5.40 -4.96 -0.53
C LEU A 9 5.85 -5.09 0.93
N TYR A 10 6.52 -6.19 1.28
CA TYR A 10 7.07 -6.41 2.62
C TYR A 10 8.14 -5.37 2.97
N VAL A 11 9.08 -5.12 2.05
CA VAL A 11 10.14 -4.11 2.24
C VAL A 11 9.50 -2.73 2.42
N GLN A 12 8.55 -2.37 1.58
CA GLN A 12 7.88 -1.07 1.67
C GLN A 12 7.09 -0.92 2.97
N CYS A 13 6.36 -1.95 3.41
CA CYS A 13 5.66 -1.94 4.69
C CYS A 13 6.63 -1.75 5.86
N SER A 14 7.75 -2.49 5.83
CA SER A 14 8.77 -2.45 6.88
C SER A 14 9.39 -1.06 7.00
N THR A 15 9.80 -0.45 5.89
CA THR A 15 10.37 0.90 5.87
C THR A 15 9.38 1.93 6.40
N VAL A 16 8.14 1.93 5.89
CA VAL A 16 7.12 2.91 6.30
C VAL A 16 6.78 2.81 7.78
N CYS A 17 6.66 1.58 8.31
CA CYS A 17 6.33 1.39 9.72
C CYS A 17 7.52 1.64 10.65
N PHE A 18 8.74 1.33 10.22
CA PHE A 18 9.95 1.70 10.96
C PHE A 18 10.05 3.21 11.11
N ASP A 19 9.97 3.97 10.00
CA ASP A 19 10.10 5.43 9.98
C ASP A 19 9.02 6.15 10.80
N ARG A 20 7.84 5.54 10.95
CA ARG A 20 6.71 6.13 11.68
C ARG A 20 6.69 5.76 13.16
N CYS A 21 7.12 4.55 13.50
CA CYS A 21 6.89 3.98 14.83
C CYS A 21 8.16 3.89 15.67
N VAL A 22 9.34 3.75 15.07
CA VAL A 22 10.60 3.60 15.82
C VAL A 22 11.27 4.96 15.93
N MET A 23 11.08 5.59 17.10
CA MET A 23 11.53 6.96 17.35
C MET A 23 12.51 7.04 18.52
N ASN A 24 12.59 5.99 19.34
CA ASN A 24 13.45 5.98 20.51
C ASN A 24 14.66 5.05 20.32
N PHE A 25 15.84 5.67 20.18
CA PHE A 25 17.10 4.96 19.94
C PHE A 25 17.97 4.81 21.21
N THR A 26 17.38 4.89 22.41
CA THR A 26 18.12 4.75 23.68
C THR A 26 18.33 3.29 24.12
N ALA A 27 17.68 2.32 23.47
CA ALA A 27 17.78 0.90 23.80
C ALA A 27 17.80 0.03 22.53
N ARG A 28 18.40 -1.16 22.62
CA ARG A 28 18.39 -2.14 21.51
C ARG A 28 17.04 -2.83 21.32
N LYS A 29 16.18 -2.80 22.34
CA LYS A 29 14.85 -3.40 22.31
C LYS A 29 13.82 -2.30 22.05
N LEU A 30 12.84 -2.62 21.21
CA LEU A 30 11.66 -1.79 21.04
C LEU A 30 10.87 -1.75 22.35
N ASN A 31 10.34 -0.58 22.67
CA ASN A 31 9.42 -0.45 23.80
C ASN A 31 7.99 -0.85 23.42
N ASP A 32 7.12 -1.08 24.40
CA ASP A 32 5.75 -1.55 24.17
C ASP A 32 4.92 -0.62 23.28
N LYS A 33 5.17 0.70 23.34
CA LYS A 33 4.47 1.67 22.48
C LYS A 33 4.90 1.56 21.02
N GLU A 34 6.18 1.32 20.77
CA GLU A 34 6.71 1.12 19.41
C GLU A 34 6.18 -0.20 18.84
N LEU A 35 6.11 -1.26 19.64
CA LEU A 35 5.55 -2.55 19.26
C LEU A 35 4.06 -2.44 18.88
N ASP A 36 3.24 -1.82 19.75
CA ASP A 36 1.82 -1.57 19.48
C ASP A 36 1.61 -0.68 18.24
N CYS A 37 2.47 0.33 18.04
CA CYS A 37 2.45 1.16 16.84
C CYS A 37 2.73 0.34 15.58
N ILE A 38 3.77 -0.51 15.58
CA ILE A 38 4.16 -1.33 14.42
C ILE A 38 3.03 -2.30 14.04
N GLU A 39 2.38 -2.92 15.02
CA GLU A 39 1.25 -3.82 14.77
C GLU A 39 0.09 -3.07 14.07
N LYS A 40 -0.32 -1.93 14.64
CA LYS A 40 -1.37 -1.08 14.06
C LYS A 40 -0.99 -0.53 12.70
N CYS A 41 0.28 -0.14 12.52
CA CYS A 41 0.80 0.38 11.26
C CYS A 41 0.69 -0.68 10.16
N THR A 42 1.16 -1.89 10.42
CA THR A 42 1.12 -3.01 9.45
C THR A 42 -0.31 -3.35 9.05
N GLN A 43 -1.23 -3.43 10.03
CA GLN A 43 -2.64 -3.67 9.75
C GLN A 43 -3.27 -2.55 8.90
N LYS A 44 -2.97 -1.29 9.19
CA LYS A 44 -3.46 -0.14 8.41
C LYS A 44 -2.88 -0.15 7.01
N PHE A 45 -1.59 -0.42 6.86
CA PHE A 45 -0.91 -0.51 5.57
C PHE A 45 -1.56 -1.58 4.69
N ALA A 46 -1.80 -2.78 5.22
CA ALA A 46 -2.45 -3.85 4.47
C ALA A 46 -3.87 -3.48 4.00
N LYS A 47 -4.71 -2.97 4.93
CA LYS A 47 -6.09 -2.54 4.61
C LYS A 47 -6.11 -1.39 3.59
N MET A 48 -5.19 -0.45 3.72
CA MET A 48 -5.03 0.66 2.78
C MET A 48 -4.68 0.15 1.39
N ASN A 49 -3.66 -0.72 1.27
CA ASN A 49 -3.25 -1.28 -0.02
C ASN A 49 -4.41 -2.03 -0.69
N GLN A 50 -5.13 -2.88 0.04
CA GLN A 50 -6.32 -3.56 -0.49
C GLN A 50 -7.37 -2.58 -1.04
N ARG A 51 -7.67 -1.52 -0.28
CA ARG A 51 -8.64 -0.50 -0.70
C ARG A 51 -8.17 0.28 -1.93
N LEU A 52 -6.88 0.64 -1.98
CA LEU A 52 -6.29 1.33 -3.14
C LEU A 52 -6.33 0.44 -4.37
N THR A 53 -6.02 -0.85 -4.24
CA THR A 53 -6.10 -1.82 -5.34
C THR A 53 -7.52 -1.85 -5.93
N ILE A 54 -8.56 -1.97 -5.10
CA ILE A 54 -9.96 -1.96 -5.58
C ILE A 54 -10.25 -0.66 -6.34
N ARG A 55 -9.89 0.49 -5.77
CA ARG A 55 -10.15 1.78 -6.40
C ARG A 55 -9.39 1.96 -7.72
N LEU A 56 -8.16 1.49 -7.80
CA LEU A 56 -7.37 1.55 -9.04
C LEU A 56 -7.99 0.67 -10.13
N PHE A 57 -8.50 -0.52 -9.77
CA PHE A 57 -9.22 -1.36 -10.73
C PHE A 57 -10.50 -0.68 -11.25
N GLU A 58 -11.25 0.00 -10.39
CA GLU A 58 -12.43 0.78 -10.82
C GLU A 58 -12.04 1.87 -11.82
N LEU A 59 -11.04 2.69 -11.49
CA LEU A 59 -10.59 3.79 -12.34
C LEU A 59 -10.06 3.31 -13.69
N ASN A 60 -9.26 2.24 -13.71
CA ASN A 60 -8.73 1.66 -14.94
C ASN A 60 -9.85 1.16 -15.86
N ARG A 61 -10.90 0.54 -15.31
CA ARG A 61 -12.08 0.10 -16.07
C ARG A 61 -12.84 1.28 -16.68
N ASP A 62 -13.02 2.35 -15.91
CA ASP A 62 -13.68 3.57 -16.38
C ASP A 62 -12.89 4.24 -17.51
N GLU A 63 -11.56 4.32 -17.40
CA GLU A 63 -10.71 4.88 -18.46
C GLU A 63 -10.77 4.08 -19.76
N LEU A 64 -10.75 2.75 -19.69
CA LEU A 64 -10.92 1.86 -20.85
C LEU A 64 -12.27 2.12 -21.55
N SER A 65 -13.35 2.33 -20.79
CA SER A 65 -14.67 2.63 -21.36
C SER A 65 -14.71 3.97 -22.10
N LYS A 66 -13.98 4.98 -21.60
CA LYS A 66 -13.88 6.31 -22.24
C LYS A 66 -13.08 6.26 -23.54
N GLN A 67 -12.01 5.46 -23.59
CA GLN A 67 -11.22 5.27 -24.81
C GLN A 67 -12.03 4.60 -25.93
N GLN A 68 -12.93 3.66 -25.59
CA GLN A 68 -13.83 3.05 -26.58
C GLN A 68 -14.85 4.04 -27.15
N GLN A 69 -15.35 4.98 -26.34
CA GLN A 69 -16.29 6.01 -26.79
C GLN A 69 -15.61 7.08 -27.67
N GLN A 70 -14.34 7.40 -27.42
CA GLN A 70 -13.58 8.37 -28.23
C GLN A 70 -13.10 7.83 -29.58
N GLN A 71 -13.11 6.51 -29.79
CA GLN A 71 -12.82 5.90 -31.10
C GLN A 71 -14.01 5.93 -32.08
N GLN A 72 -15.14 6.55 -31.72
CA GLN A 72 -16.19 6.90 -32.68
C GLN A 72 -16.28 8.41 -32.92
N PRO A 73 -15.40 9.00 -33.74
CA PRO A 73 -15.78 10.11 -34.60
C PRO A 73 -16.09 9.56 -36.01
N GLN A 74 -17.40 9.59 -36.30
CA GLN A 74 -17.99 9.96 -37.60
C GLN A 74 -17.97 8.93 -38.76
N LYS A 75 -19.11 8.26 -38.96
CA LYS A 75 -19.70 8.23 -40.30
C LYS A 75 -20.48 9.51 -40.54
#